data_AF-A0A1I8NEH0-F1
#
_entry.id   AF-A0A1I8NEH0-F1
#
_cell.length_a   1.000
_cell.length_b   1.000
_cell.length_c   1.000
_cell.angle_alpha   90.00
_cell.angle_beta   90.00
_cell.angle_gamma   90.00
#
_symmetry.space_group_name_H-M   'P 1'
#
loop_
_entity.id
_entity.type
_entity.pdbx_description
1 polymer ?
#
loop_
_entity_poly.entity_id
_entity_poly.type
_entity_poly.pdbx_seq_one_letter_code
_entity_poly.pdbx_strand_id
1 'polypeptide(L)'
;MATRTNTIQHNSSGSSKSSSLKEICNRALTAKSEWLDKDEFLDVIYWSRQVLGIILGIVWGIVPLKGFLGLVLFAGISCGLVYVYAIHFQSIDEEAYGGAWELIKEGFMTSFAGFLVTWIIFYTGLHYDSIMEAKGL
;
A
#
# COMPACT_ATOMS: atom_id res chain seq x y z
N MET A 1 -35.13 -30.52 17.92
CA MET A 1 -34.27 -30.00 16.83
C MET A 1 -33.04 -29.40 17.47
N ALA A 2 -31.89 -30.07 17.35
CA ALA A 2 -30.64 -29.64 17.98
C ALA A 2 -29.82 -28.80 16.98
N THR A 3 -29.63 -27.53 17.30
CA THR A 3 -28.83 -26.56 16.55
C THR A 3 -27.37 -27.03 16.50
N ARG A 4 -26.86 -27.35 15.30
CA ARG A 4 -25.43 -27.61 15.09
C ARG A 4 -24.70 -26.29 14.84
N THR A 5 -24.02 -25.81 15.87
CA THR A 5 -23.05 -24.72 15.80
C THR A 5 -21.82 -25.21 15.04
N ASN A 6 -21.50 -24.59 13.90
CA ASN A 6 -20.26 -24.86 13.18
C ASN A 6 -19.08 -24.22 13.93
N THR A 7 -18.23 -25.07 14.47
CA THR A 7 -16.96 -24.70 15.10
C THR A 7 -15.98 -24.27 14.01
N ILE A 8 -15.64 -22.98 13.97
CA ILE A 8 -14.53 -22.47 13.13
C ILE A 8 -13.24 -23.02 13.73
N GLN A 9 -12.63 -23.98 13.04
CA GLN A 9 -11.39 -24.64 13.44
C GLN A 9 -10.20 -23.76 13.05
N HIS A 10 -9.74 -22.91 13.95
CA HIS A 10 -8.48 -22.18 13.83
C HIS A 10 -7.31 -23.15 14.05
N ASN A 11 -6.81 -23.78 12.96
CA ASN A 11 -5.62 -24.63 13.01
C ASN A 11 -4.35 -23.80 12.72
N SER A 12 -3.74 -23.31 13.79
CA SER A 12 -2.40 -22.72 13.80
C SER A 12 -1.32 -23.76 13.48
N SER A 13 -0.74 -23.70 12.28
CA SER A 13 0.49 -24.42 11.90
C SER A 13 1.58 -23.44 11.43
N GLY A 14 2.56 -23.21 12.31
CA GLY A 14 3.63 -22.20 12.19
C GLY A 14 4.72 -22.48 11.15
N SER A 15 4.50 -23.38 10.18
CA SER A 15 5.45 -23.70 9.10
C SER A 15 4.91 -23.34 7.70
N SER A 16 3.59 -23.13 7.56
CA SER A 16 2.91 -22.91 6.27
C SER A 16 2.78 -21.44 5.84
N LYS A 17 3.11 -20.48 6.72
CA LYS A 17 2.94 -19.04 6.41
C LYS A 17 3.83 -18.56 5.27
N SER A 18 5.04 -19.10 5.10
CA SER A 18 5.95 -18.68 4.01
C SER A 18 5.49 -19.17 2.64
N SER A 19 4.90 -20.38 2.57
CA SER A 19 4.23 -20.89 1.39
C SER A 19 2.97 -20.07 1.07
N SER A 20 2.15 -19.74 2.08
CA SER A 20 0.96 -18.91 1.90
C SER A 20 1.31 -17.50 1.41
N LEU A 21 2.30 -16.81 1.98
CA LEU A 21 2.71 -15.48 1.50
C LEU A 21 3.30 -15.50 0.09
N LYS A 22 4.05 -16.55 -0.27
CA LYS A 22 4.54 -16.72 -1.65
C LYS A 22 3.41 -16.98 -2.62
N GLU A 23 2.40 -17.76 -2.23
CA GLU A 23 1.22 -17.97 -3.06
C GLU A 23 0.37 -16.70 -3.16
N ILE A 24 0.17 -15.95 -2.08
CA ILE A 24 -0.51 -14.65 -2.07
C ILE A 24 0.22 -13.67 -2.98
N CYS A 25 1.55 -13.57 -2.86
CA CYS A 25 2.37 -12.71 -3.71
C CYS A 25 2.34 -13.16 -5.18
N ASN A 26 2.41 -14.47 -5.43
CA ASN A 26 2.34 -15.02 -6.77
C ASN A 26 0.94 -14.81 -7.40
N ARG A 27 -0.14 -14.90 -6.61
CA ARG A 27 -1.51 -14.58 -7.03
C ARG A 27 -1.71 -13.08 -7.23
N ALA A 28 -1.15 -12.24 -6.37
CA ALA A 28 -1.10 -10.78 -6.54
C ALA A 28 -0.38 -10.38 -7.84
N LEU A 29 0.69 -11.08 -8.19
CA LEU A 29 1.44 -10.85 -9.42
C LEU A 29 0.86 -11.59 -10.64
N THR A 30 -0.09 -12.51 -10.45
CA THR A 30 -0.77 -13.23 -11.54
C THR A 30 -2.08 -12.54 -11.90
N ALA A 31 -2.10 -11.87 -13.05
CA ALA A 31 -3.30 -11.23 -13.59
C ALA A 31 -4.49 -12.21 -13.70
N LYS A 32 -5.70 -11.73 -13.40
CA LYS A 32 -6.98 -12.48 -13.39
C LYS A 32 -7.16 -13.57 -12.31
N SER A 33 -6.45 -13.55 -11.19
CA SER A 33 -6.80 -14.46 -10.10
C SER A 33 -8.10 -14.03 -9.41
N GLU A 34 -9.09 -14.93 -9.32
CA GLU A 34 -10.26 -14.72 -8.45
C GLU A 34 -9.81 -14.71 -6.98
N TRP A 35 -10.09 -13.62 -6.28
CA TRP A 35 -9.85 -13.49 -4.84
C TRP A 35 -11.10 -13.90 -4.09
N LEU A 36 -11.11 -15.13 -3.59
CA LEU A 36 -12.23 -15.70 -2.84
C LEU A 36 -12.45 -15.00 -1.49
N ASP A 37 -11.41 -14.33 -0.98
CA ASP A 37 -11.43 -13.57 0.27
C ASP A 37 -11.06 -12.10 0.01
N LYS A 38 -11.95 -11.20 0.46
CA LYS A 38 -11.82 -9.74 0.30
C LYS A 38 -10.69 -9.18 1.18
N ASP A 39 -10.51 -9.72 2.39
CA ASP A 39 -9.52 -9.23 3.36
C ASP A 39 -8.09 -9.54 2.88
N GLU A 40 -7.89 -10.68 2.24
CA GLU A 40 -6.60 -11.06 1.64
C GLU A 40 -6.19 -10.10 0.51
N PHE A 41 -7.14 -9.67 -0.31
CA PHE A 41 -6.89 -8.69 -1.36
C PHE A 41 -6.62 -7.29 -0.78
N LEU A 42 -7.37 -6.87 0.23
CA LEU A 42 -7.15 -5.61 0.95
C LEU A 42 -5.76 -5.56 1.59
N ASP A 43 -5.28 -6.65 2.18
CA ASP A 43 -3.92 -6.76 2.73
C ASP A 43 -2.83 -6.56 1.66
N VAL A 44 -3.00 -7.15 0.47
CA VAL A 44 -2.06 -6.98 -0.65
C VAL A 44 -2.02 -5.52 -1.12
N ILE A 45 -3.19 -4.89 -1.26
CA ILE A 45 -3.30 -3.46 -1.61
C ILE A 45 -2.64 -2.60 -0.53
N TYR A 46 -2.91 -2.88 0.74
CA TYR A 46 -2.32 -2.17 1.87
C TYR A 46 -0.78 -2.25 1.84
N TRP A 47 -0.22 -3.45 1.73
CA TRP A 47 1.23 -3.66 1.74
C TRP A 47 1.93 -3.10 0.50
N SER A 48 1.33 -3.26 -0.69
CA SER A 48 1.89 -2.68 -1.92
C SER A 48 1.96 -1.15 -1.83
N ARG A 49 0.91 -0.51 -1.31
CA ARG A 49 0.85 0.93 -1.10
C ARG A 49 1.86 1.38 -0.04
N GLN A 50 2.10 0.59 1.00
CA GLN A 50 3.10 0.89 2.03
C GLN A 50 4.53 0.88 1.45
N VAL A 51 4.86 -0.12 0.63
CA VAL A 51 6.15 -0.19 -0.08
C VAL A 51 6.32 1.00 -1.03
N LEU A 52 5.29 1.31 -1.81
CA LEU A 52 5.29 2.47 -2.71
C LEU A 52 5.47 3.80 -1.97
N GLY A 53 4.81 3.97 -0.83
CA GLY A 53 4.95 5.17 -0.01
C GLY A 53 6.36 5.38 0.51
N ILE A 54 7.03 4.31 0.93
CA ILE A 54 8.44 4.36 1.34
C ILE A 54 9.33 4.72 0.14
N ILE A 55 9.17 4.04 -1.00
CA ILE A 55 9.97 4.30 -2.20
C ILE A 55 9.80 5.76 -2.66
N LEU A 56 8.57 6.24 -2.78
CA LEU A 56 8.28 7.62 -3.17
C LEU A 56 8.86 8.62 -2.15
N GLY A 57 8.79 8.31 -0.86
CA GLY A 57 9.35 9.14 0.21
C GLY A 57 10.87 9.26 0.10
N ILE A 58 11.57 8.17 -0.22
CA ILE A 58 13.02 8.19 -0.46
C ILE A 58 13.33 9.04 -1.68
N VAL A 59 12.65 8.80 -2.81
CA VAL A 59 12.91 9.52 -4.07
C VAL A 59 12.67 11.03 -3.89
N TRP A 60 11.60 11.44 -3.20
CA TRP A 60 11.29 12.84 -2.91
C TRP A 60 12.14 13.43 -1.79
N GLY A 61 12.77 12.60 -0.96
CA GLY A 61 13.78 13.05 -0.02
C GLY A 61 15.11 13.39 -0.71
N ILE A 62 15.47 12.62 -1.75
CA ILE A 62 16.67 12.84 -2.56
C ILE A 62 16.46 14.00 -3.54
N VAL A 63 15.35 14.00 -4.28
CA VAL A 63 14.98 15.12 -5.15
C VAL A 63 14.36 16.19 -4.25
N PRO A 64 14.94 17.39 -4.07
CA PRO A 64 14.43 18.42 -3.14
C PRO A 64 13.13 19.07 -3.63
N LEU A 65 12.13 18.27 -3.94
CA LEU A 65 10.76 18.68 -4.17
C LEU A 65 10.27 19.29 -2.87
N LYS A 66 9.90 20.57 -2.94
CA LYS A 66 9.37 21.32 -1.79
C LYS A 66 7.90 21.62 -2.03
N GLY A 67 7.12 21.54 -0.96
CA GLY A 67 5.74 22.04 -0.92
C GLY A 67 4.68 21.07 -1.44
N PHE A 68 3.53 21.66 -1.78
CA PHE A 68 2.28 20.93 -2.09
C PHE A 68 2.39 20.00 -3.30
N LEU A 69 3.25 20.32 -4.26
CA LEU A 69 3.41 19.52 -5.48
C LEU A 69 3.82 18.07 -5.16
N GLY A 70 4.69 17.87 -4.16
CA GLY A 70 5.11 16.52 -3.79
C GLY A 70 3.99 15.68 -3.18
N LEU A 71 3.09 16.32 -2.42
CA LEU A 71 1.91 15.68 -1.84
C LEU A 71 0.89 15.30 -2.92
N VAL A 72 0.65 16.19 -3.89
CA VAL A 72 -0.27 15.92 -5.01
C VAL A 72 0.25 14.79 -5.88
N LEU A 73 1.54 14.78 -6.19
CA LEU A 73 2.15 13.71 -6.98
C LEU A 73 2.09 12.37 -6.24
N PHE A 74 2.37 12.34 -4.93
CA PHE A 74 2.17 11.15 -4.12
C PHE A 74 0.72 10.66 -4.17
N ALA A 75 -0.25 11.54 -3.95
CA ALA A 75 -1.67 11.18 -3.96
C ALA A 75 -2.12 10.67 -5.34
N GLY A 76 -1.70 11.33 -6.42
CA GLY A 76 -2.02 10.94 -7.79
C GLY A 76 -1.42 9.58 -8.15
N ILE A 77 -0.15 9.34 -7.82
CA ILE A 77 0.52 8.05 -8.08
C ILE A 77 -0.08 6.96 -7.20
N SER A 78 -0.27 7.21 -5.90
CA SER A 78 -0.83 6.24 -4.95
C SER A 78 -2.25 5.82 -5.34
N CYS A 79 -3.13 6.78 -5.64
CA CYS A 79 -4.49 6.48 -6.08
C CYS A 79 -4.52 5.86 -7.48
N GLY A 80 -3.74 6.40 -8.42
CA GLY A 80 -3.70 5.93 -9.81
C GLY A 80 -3.19 4.49 -9.92
N LEU A 81 -2.14 4.12 -9.18
CA LEU A 81 -1.54 2.79 -9.24
C LEU A 81 -2.48 1.73 -8.65
N VAL A 82 -3.17 2.03 -7.54
CA VAL A 82 -4.20 1.13 -7.00
C VAL A 82 -5.41 1.03 -7.92
N TYR A 83 -5.83 2.13 -8.53
CA TYR A 83 -6.93 2.11 -9.50
C TYR A 83 -6.59 1.27 -10.74
N VAL A 84 -5.42 1.48 -11.34
CA VAL A 84 -4.93 0.70 -12.49
C VAL A 84 -4.76 -0.77 -12.10
N TYR A 85 -4.22 -1.07 -10.93
CA TYR A 85 -4.05 -2.45 -10.48
C TYR A 85 -5.41 -3.15 -10.27
N ALA A 86 -6.37 -2.52 -9.59
CA ALA A 86 -7.69 -3.10 -9.33
C ALA A 86 -8.51 -3.31 -10.62
N ILE A 87 -8.55 -2.31 -11.51
CA ILE A 87 -9.40 -2.32 -12.71
C ILE A 87 -8.72 -3.03 -13.88
N HIS A 88 -7.46 -2.68 -14.18
CA HIS A 88 -6.78 -3.17 -15.39
C HIS A 88 -6.04 -4.49 -15.17
N PHE A 89 -5.47 -4.74 -13.99
CA PHE A 89 -4.69 -5.96 -13.73
C PHE A 89 -5.55 -7.09 -13.15
N GLN A 90 -6.46 -6.75 -12.23
CA GLN A 90 -7.32 -7.73 -11.56
C GLN A 90 -8.68 -7.93 -12.22
N SER A 91 -9.13 -7.02 -13.11
CA SER A 91 -10.44 -7.05 -13.78
C SER A 91 -11.59 -7.33 -12.81
N ILE A 92 -11.53 -6.72 -11.63
CA ILE A 92 -12.55 -6.88 -10.60
C ILE A 92 -13.80 -6.09 -11.01
N ASP A 93 -14.95 -6.76 -10.94
CA ASP A 93 -16.24 -6.09 -11.04
C ASP A 93 -16.42 -5.20 -9.80
N GLU A 94 -16.47 -3.87 -9.97
CA GLU A 94 -16.42 -2.89 -8.88
C GLU A 94 -17.51 -3.12 -7.82
N GLU A 95 -18.62 -3.76 -8.22
CA GLU A 95 -19.76 -4.08 -7.35
C GLU A 95 -19.50 -5.24 -6.37
N ALA A 96 -18.56 -6.14 -6.67
CA ALA A 96 -18.31 -7.33 -5.84
C ALA A 96 -17.48 -7.05 -4.57
N TYR A 97 -16.68 -5.97 -4.56
CA TYR A 97 -15.77 -5.65 -3.44
C TYR A 97 -16.19 -4.46 -2.57
N GLY A 98 -17.39 -3.91 -2.78
CA GLY A 98 -17.86 -2.71 -2.07
C GLY A 98 -17.52 -1.38 -2.76
N GLY A 99 -17.14 -1.45 -4.05
CA GLY A 99 -16.79 -0.29 -4.87
C GLY A 99 -15.30 0.06 -4.85
N ALA A 100 -14.82 0.66 -5.94
CA ALA A 100 -13.44 1.17 -6.05
C ALA A 100 -13.06 2.15 -4.91
N TRP A 101 -14.05 2.76 -4.27
CA TRP A 101 -13.84 3.71 -3.17
C TRP A 101 -13.30 3.09 -1.89
N GLU A 102 -13.71 1.86 -1.55
CA GLU A 102 -13.19 1.15 -0.38
C GLU A 102 -11.72 0.79 -0.58
N LEU A 103 -11.40 0.31 -1.78
CA LEU A 103 -10.03 -0.01 -2.23
C LEU A 103 -9.10 1.21 -2.26
N ILE A 104 -9.59 2.36 -2.73
CA ILE A 104 -8.80 3.58 -2.80
C ILE A 104 -8.52 4.12 -1.38
N LYS A 105 -9.46 3.97 -0.45
CA LYS A 105 -9.27 4.39 0.95
C LYS A 105 -8.34 3.45 1.71
N GLU A 106 -8.37 2.16 1.39
CA GLU A 106 -7.56 1.16 2.08
C GLU A 106 -6.06 1.48 1.95
N GLY A 107 -5.40 1.56 3.10
CA GLY A 107 -3.98 1.90 3.20
C GLY A 107 -3.59 3.33 2.81
N PHE A 108 -4.51 4.22 2.39
CA PHE A 108 -4.15 5.57 1.95
C PHE A 108 -3.54 6.41 3.09
N MET A 109 -4.20 6.44 4.25
CA MET A 109 -3.74 7.25 5.39
C MET A 109 -2.42 6.73 5.98
N THR A 110 -2.25 5.42 6.06
CA THR A 110 -1.02 4.79 6.58
C THR A 110 0.15 4.92 5.62
N SER A 111 -0.08 4.71 4.32
CA SER A 111 0.96 4.94 3.30
C SER A 111 1.34 6.43 3.19
N PHE A 112 0.39 7.34 3.36
CA PHE A 112 0.65 8.78 3.41
C PHE A 112 1.54 9.16 4.60
N ALA A 113 1.24 8.64 5.80
CA ALA A 113 2.09 8.84 6.96
C ALA A 113 3.49 8.26 6.75
N GLY A 114 3.60 7.05 6.18
CA GLY A 114 4.88 6.43 5.85
C GLY A 114 5.70 7.27 4.86
N PHE A 115 5.06 7.73 3.79
CA PHE A 115 5.65 8.64 2.82
C PHE A 115 6.20 9.92 3.46
N LEU A 116 5.39 10.59 4.30
CA LEU A 116 5.82 11.82 4.99
C LEU A 116 7.02 11.57 5.91
N VAL A 117 6.99 10.50 6.71
CA VAL A 117 8.08 10.17 7.62
C VAL A 117 9.37 9.92 6.85
N THR A 118 9.33 9.08 5.81
CA THR A 118 10.51 8.79 4.99
C THR A 118 11.00 10.04 4.26
N TRP A 119 10.09 10.83 3.70
CA TRP A 119 10.42 12.08 3.02
C TRP A 119 11.13 13.06 3.94
N ILE A 120 10.60 13.33 5.13
CA ILE A 120 11.20 14.27 6.09
C ILE A 120 12.58 13.81 6.54
N ILE A 121 12.74 12.50 6.82
CA ILE A 121 14.03 11.93 7.27
C ILE A 121 15.10 12.10 6.17
N PHE A 122 14.81 11.68 4.95
CA PHE A 122 15.77 11.74 3.86
C PHE A 122 16.05 13.18 3.41
N TYR A 123 15.01 14.02 3.34
CA TYR A 123 15.16 15.42 3.00
C TYR A 123 16.03 16.15 4.03
N THR A 124 15.77 15.95 5.32
CA THR A 124 16.54 16.57 6.40
C THR A 124 17.97 16.04 6.43
N GLY A 125 18.17 14.73 6.24
CA GLY A 125 19.50 14.13 6.28
C GLY A 125 20.38 14.54 5.09
N LEU A 126 19.83 14.59 3.88
CA LEU A 126 20.61 14.88 2.66
C LEU A 126 20.79 16.38 2.40
N HIS A 127 19.84 17.21 2.81
CA HIS A 127 19.88 18.65 2.56
C HIS A 127 20.18 19.44 3.84
N TYR A 128 20.73 18.80 4.88
CA TYR A 128 21.06 19.44 6.15
C TYR A 128 21.97 20.65 5.93
N ASP A 129 23.08 20.47 5.21
CA ASP A 129 24.04 21.54 4.92
C ASP A 129 23.40 22.67 4.11
N SER A 130 22.59 22.36 3.10
CA SER A 130 21.87 23.36 2.30
C SER A 130 20.86 24.16 3.12
N ILE A 131 20.24 23.54 4.12
CA ILE A 131 19.30 24.21 5.04
C ILE A 131 20.06 25.13 6.02
N MET A 132 21.24 24.72 6.47
CA MET A 132 22.08 25.52 7.37
C MET A 132 22.71 26.71 6.64
N GLU A 133 23.22 26.49 5.43
CA GLU A 133 23.80 27.52 4.57
C GLU A 133 22.75 28.58 4.18
N ALA A 134 21.52 28.14 3.85
CA ALA A 134 20.39 29.06 3.61
C ALA A 134 19.96 29.85 4.86
N LYS A 135 20.27 29.36 6.06
CA LYS A 135 19.98 30.03 7.34
C LYS A 135 21.11 30.94 7.83
N GLY A 136 22.23 31.01 7.11
CA GLY A 136 23.34 31.92 7.41
C GLY A 136 24.06 31.59 8.73
N LEU A 137 24.20 30.29 9.05
CA LEU A 137 25.05 29.78 10.12
C LEU A 137 26.29 29.10 9.54
#